data_AF-A0A7S1KJ09-F1
#
_entry.id   AF-A0A7S1KJ09-F1
#
_cell.length_a   1.000
_cell.length_b   1.000
_cell.length_c   1.000
_cell.angle_alpha   90.00
_cell.angle_beta   90.00
_cell.angle_gamma   90.00
#
_symmetry.space_group_name_H-M   'P 1'
#
loop_
_entity.id
_entity.type
_entity.pdbx_description
1 polymer ?
#
loop_
_entity_poly.entity_id
_entity_poly.type
_entity_poly.pdbx_seq_one_letter_code
_entity_poly.pdbx_strand_id
1 'polypeptide(L)'
;GLYYGETLDGKPHGQGELRDYQNNKVIYSGEWANGKRHGQGKAAGPSAGSPVWFEGQWKQGLIERGTLFPDGDWCGVKKPDGTPTWPIKPIRWEEGQQLANRDLGGGWTLAEFLREEGLPKYFPDGAL
;
A
#
# COMPACT_ATOMS: atom_id res chain seq x y z
N GLY A 1 -11.24 -0.28 10.24
CA GLY A 1 -10.12 -0.90 10.95
C GLY A 1 -9.94 -0.23 12.29
N LEU A 2 -9.11 -0.80 13.14
CA LEU A 2 -8.73 -0.23 14.44
C LEU A 2 -7.53 0.69 14.25
N TYR A 3 -7.61 1.91 14.78
CA TYR A 3 -6.51 2.86 14.75
C TYR A 3 -5.74 2.85 16.07
N TYR A 4 -4.42 2.84 15.99
CA TYR A 4 -3.49 2.90 17.12
C TYR A 4 -2.48 4.00 16.86
N GLY A 5 -2.55 5.10 17.59
CA GLY A 5 -1.64 6.22 17.41
C GLY A 5 -2.18 7.50 18.01
N GLU A 6 -1.52 8.60 17.68
CA GLU A 6 -1.90 9.92 18.17
C GLU A 6 -3.23 10.36 17.53
N THR A 7 -4.00 11.16 18.28
CA THR A 7 -5.25 11.74 17.78
C THR A 7 -5.32 13.22 18.12
N LEU A 8 -5.95 13.99 17.24
CA LEU A 8 -6.27 15.40 17.44
C LEU A 8 -7.75 15.60 17.07
N ASP A 9 -8.52 16.21 17.98
CA ASP A 9 -9.97 16.42 17.82
C ASP A 9 -10.74 15.13 17.48
N GLY A 10 -10.35 14.01 18.09
CA GLY A 10 -10.98 12.70 17.85
C GLY A 10 -10.64 12.07 16.49
N LYS A 11 -9.69 12.63 15.74
CA LYS A 11 -9.25 12.12 14.44
C LYS A 11 -7.80 11.64 14.50
N PRO A 12 -7.42 10.59 13.75
CA PRO A 12 -6.02 10.22 13.54
C PRO A 12 -5.15 11.43 13.13
N HIS A 13 -4.05 11.62 13.84
CA HIS A 13 -3.08 12.68 13.61
C HIS A 13 -1.68 12.19 14.04
N GLY A 14 -0.59 12.74 13.51
CA GLY A 14 0.75 12.33 13.92
C GLY A 14 1.09 10.91 13.46
N GLN A 15 1.83 10.15 14.25
CA GLN A 15 2.19 8.78 13.90
C GLN A 15 1.11 7.78 14.34
N GLY A 16 0.80 6.82 13.48
CA GLY A 16 -0.14 5.76 13.84
C GLY A 16 -0.28 4.62 12.83
N GLU A 17 -0.92 3.56 13.31
CA GLU A 17 -1.20 2.34 12.57
C GLU A 17 -2.70 2.13 12.42
N LEU A 18 -3.13 1.83 11.20
CA LEU A 18 -4.46 1.29 10.93
C LEU A 18 -4.35 -0.23 10.76
N ARG A 19 -5.13 -0.96 11.55
CA ARG A 19 -5.18 -2.42 11.54
C ARG A 19 -6.54 -2.94 11.10
N ASP A 20 -6.56 -4.10 10.47
CA ASP A 20 -7.80 -4.81 10.12
C ASP A 20 -8.52 -5.33 11.38
N TYR A 21 -9.85 -5.45 11.34
CA TYR A 21 -10.64 -5.93 12.47
C TYR A 21 -10.60 -7.45 12.66
N GLN A 22 -10.40 -8.22 11.59
CA GLN A 22 -10.51 -9.68 11.59
C GLN A 22 -9.30 -10.34 12.24
N ASN A 23 -8.10 -9.86 11.92
CA ASN A 23 -6.84 -10.51 12.34
C ASN A 23 -5.82 -9.53 12.93
N ASN A 24 -6.19 -8.27 13.18
CA ASN A 24 -5.30 -7.22 13.69
C ASN A 24 -4.05 -6.97 12.81
N LYS A 25 -4.12 -7.31 11.52
CA LYS A 25 -3.07 -7.06 10.52
C LYS A 25 -2.91 -5.57 10.28
N VAL A 26 -1.68 -5.08 10.26
CA VAL A 26 -1.38 -3.70 9.86
C VAL A 26 -1.71 -3.51 8.38
N ILE A 27 -2.65 -2.62 8.08
CA ILE A 27 -3.01 -2.19 6.72
C ILE A 27 -2.21 -0.94 6.34
N TYR A 28 -1.96 -0.06 7.31
CA TYR A 28 -1.15 1.14 7.12
C TYR A 28 -0.38 1.47 8.39
N SER A 29 0.86 1.91 8.24
CA SER A 29 1.68 2.47 9.32
C SER A 29 2.39 3.70 8.78
N GLY A 30 2.24 4.83 9.45
CA GLY A 30 2.86 6.08 9.03
C GLY A 30 2.16 7.31 9.59
N GLU A 31 2.37 8.43 8.91
CA GLU A 31 1.83 9.72 9.32
C GLU A 31 0.34 9.88 8.97
N TRP A 32 -0.35 10.66 9.79
CA TRP A 32 -1.76 10.99 9.69
C TRP A 32 -1.98 12.48 9.90
N ALA A 33 -2.94 13.05 9.17
CA ALA A 33 -3.42 14.41 9.37
C ALA A 33 -4.93 14.47 9.09
N ASN A 34 -5.68 15.05 10.01
CA ASN A 34 -7.14 15.22 9.90
C ASN A 34 -7.90 13.92 9.58
N GLY A 35 -7.45 12.79 10.15
CA GLY A 35 -8.06 11.48 9.95
C GLY A 35 -7.72 10.80 8.62
N LYS A 36 -6.79 11.37 7.84
CA LYS A 36 -6.33 10.81 6.56
C LYS A 36 -4.84 10.48 6.63
N ARG A 37 -4.42 9.49 5.83
CA ARG A 37 -2.99 9.19 5.61
C ARG A 37 -2.30 10.42 5.06
N HIS A 38 -1.13 10.72 5.61
CA HIS A 38 -0.32 11.88 5.26
C HIS A 38 1.16 11.52 5.38
N GLY A 39 2.06 12.37 4.88
CA GLY A 39 3.51 12.23 5.07
C GLY A 39 4.03 10.87 4.62
N GLN A 40 5.08 10.37 5.29
CA GLN A 40 5.63 9.05 4.99
C GLN A 40 4.76 7.93 5.57
N GLY A 41 4.58 6.87 4.79
CA GLY A 41 3.85 5.70 5.26
C GLY A 41 4.03 4.45 4.40
N LYS A 42 3.76 3.31 5.02
CA LYS A 42 3.75 1.97 4.42
C LYS A 42 2.33 1.43 4.43
N ALA A 43 1.88 0.92 3.30
CA ALA A 43 0.60 0.23 3.18
C ALA A 43 0.81 -1.24 2.81
N ALA A 44 0.13 -2.11 3.54
CA ALA A 44 0.03 -3.53 3.25
C ALA A 44 -1.34 -3.87 2.67
N GLY A 45 -1.42 -4.98 1.93
CA GLY A 45 -2.66 -5.35 1.25
C GLY A 45 -3.74 -5.72 2.27
N PRO A 46 -5.03 -5.48 1.98
CA PRO A 46 -6.12 -5.92 2.85
C PRO A 46 -6.23 -7.44 2.97
N SER A 47 -5.80 -8.22 1.96
CA SER A 47 -5.90 -9.68 1.98
C SER A 47 -4.96 -10.37 2.98
N ALA A 48 -5.30 -11.59 3.39
CA ALA A 48 -4.44 -12.39 4.26
C ALA A 48 -3.11 -12.70 3.54
N GLY A 49 -1.98 -12.38 4.19
CA GLY A 49 -0.64 -12.64 3.63
C GLY A 49 -0.12 -11.61 2.63
N SER A 50 -0.92 -10.64 2.16
CA SER A 50 -0.40 -9.66 1.20
C SER A 50 0.69 -8.77 1.83
N PRO A 51 1.82 -8.60 1.14
CA PRO A 51 2.98 -7.87 1.64
C PRO A 51 2.73 -6.36 1.65
N VAL A 52 3.76 -5.60 1.98
CA VAL A 52 3.77 -4.15 1.76
C VAL A 52 3.65 -3.92 0.25
N TRP A 53 2.51 -3.40 -0.19
CA TRP A 53 2.31 -3.09 -1.61
C TRP A 53 2.76 -1.67 -1.94
N PHE A 54 2.91 -0.79 -0.95
CA PHE A 54 3.36 0.58 -1.18
C PHE A 54 4.14 1.14 0.01
N GLU A 55 5.22 1.88 -0.30
CA GLU A 55 5.95 2.72 0.64
C GLU A 55 6.24 4.07 -0.01
N GLY A 56 5.91 5.16 0.69
CA GLY A 56 6.22 6.50 0.23
C GLY A 56 5.35 7.58 0.86
N GLN A 57 5.22 8.68 0.13
CA GLN A 57 4.53 9.90 0.52
C GLN A 57 3.03 9.82 0.23
N TRP A 58 2.25 10.25 1.21
CA TRP A 58 0.80 10.34 1.21
C TRP A 58 0.35 11.78 1.43
N LYS A 59 -0.72 12.18 0.74
CA LYS A 59 -1.33 13.49 0.90
C LYS A 59 -2.84 13.36 0.79
N GLN A 60 -3.54 13.81 1.83
CA GLN A 60 -5.01 13.77 1.88
C GLN A 60 -5.58 12.36 1.61
N GLY A 61 -4.89 11.30 2.05
CA GLY A 61 -5.32 9.91 1.87
C GLY A 61 -4.93 9.29 0.52
N LEU A 62 -4.38 10.07 -0.40
CA LEU A 62 -3.90 9.61 -1.71
C LEU A 62 -2.37 9.47 -1.69
N ILE A 63 -1.85 8.66 -2.59
CA ILE A 63 -0.42 8.53 -2.84
C ILE A 63 0.06 9.77 -3.63
N GLU A 64 1.14 10.39 -3.17
CA GLU A 64 1.83 11.48 -3.89
C GLU A 64 3.05 10.96 -4.65
N ARG A 65 3.90 10.16 -4.00
CA ARG A 65 5.06 9.51 -4.64
C ARG A 65 5.59 8.37 -3.80
N GLY A 66 6.11 7.32 -4.44
CA GLY A 66 6.70 6.21 -3.70
C GLY A 66 7.03 5.02 -4.58
N THR A 67 7.07 3.86 -3.96
CA THR A 67 7.42 2.59 -4.59
C THR A 67 6.36 1.55 -4.28
N LEU A 68 5.78 0.95 -5.33
CA LEU A 68 4.97 -0.24 -5.19
C LEU A 68 5.86 -1.48 -5.11
N PHE A 69 5.47 -2.43 -4.25
CA PHE A 69 6.19 -3.67 -3.95
C PHE A 69 7.68 -3.42 -3.65
N PRO A 70 8.00 -2.65 -2.60
CA PRO A 70 9.36 -2.23 -2.30
C PRO A 70 10.32 -3.40 -2.01
N ASP A 71 9.81 -4.54 -1.53
CA ASP A 71 10.58 -5.76 -1.30
C ASP A 71 10.61 -6.71 -2.52
N GLY A 72 10.00 -6.30 -3.64
CA GLY A 72 9.91 -7.09 -4.86
C GLY A 72 8.99 -8.30 -4.77
N ASP A 73 8.14 -8.37 -3.73
CA ASP A 73 7.12 -9.39 -3.55
C ASP A 73 5.73 -8.75 -3.65
N TRP A 74 4.94 -9.15 -4.63
CA TRP A 74 3.58 -8.64 -4.77
C TRP A 74 2.53 -9.57 -4.13
N CYS A 75 2.87 -10.83 -3.91
CA CYS A 75 1.92 -11.88 -3.51
C CYS A 75 2.14 -12.39 -2.08
N GLY A 76 3.30 -12.12 -1.48
CA GLY A 76 3.66 -12.56 -0.13
C GLY A 76 4.17 -14.01 -0.08
N VAL A 77 4.31 -14.69 -1.22
CA VAL A 77 4.71 -16.10 -1.29
C VAL A 77 6.22 -16.20 -1.52
N LYS A 78 6.92 -16.67 -0.49
CA LYS A 78 8.38 -16.81 -0.50
C LYS A 78 8.82 -18.27 -0.56
N LYS A 79 9.93 -18.51 -1.24
CA LYS A 79 10.63 -19.79 -1.27
C LYS A 79 11.26 -20.07 0.11
N PRO A 80 11.75 -21.31 0.37
CA PRO A 80 12.42 -21.64 1.62
C PRO A 80 13.64 -20.77 1.95
N ASP A 81 14.29 -20.20 0.94
CA ASP A 81 15.42 -19.27 1.08
C ASP A 81 15.00 -17.81 1.38
N GLY A 82 13.69 -17.54 1.48
CA GLY A 82 13.14 -16.22 1.74
C GLY A 82 12.99 -15.33 0.50
N THR A 83 13.35 -15.79 -0.70
CA THR A 83 13.17 -15.03 -1.93
C THR A 83 11.71 -15.10 -2.44
N PRO A 84 11.19 -14.04 -3.09
CA PRO A 84 9.84 -14.09 -3.66
C PRO A 84 9.71 -15.18 -4.74
N THR A 85 8.56 -15.83 -4.78
CA THR A 85 8.26 -16.87 -5.79
C THR A 85 8.12 -16.26 -7.18
N TRP A 86 7.48 -15.10 -7.27
CA TRP A 86 7.38 -14.28 -8.48
C TRP A 86 7.98 -12.90 -8.22
N PRO A 87 9.32 -12.75 -8.31
CA PRO A 87 9.97 -11.49 -8.01
C PRO A 87 9.61 -10.44 -9.05
N ILE A 88 9.28 -9.24 -8.59
CA ILE A 88 9.05 -8.08 -9.43
C ILE A 88 10.04 -6.97 -9.09
N LYS A 89 10.46 -6.21 -10.12
CA LYS A 89 11.23 -4.99 -9.88
C LYS A 89 10.32 -3.95 -9.22
N PRO A 90 10.71 -3.38 -8.06
CA PRO A 90 9.92 -2.35 -7.39
C PRO A 90 9.54 -1.21 -8.35
N ILE A 91 8.28 -0.78 -8.29
CA ILE A 91 7.70 0.15 -9.27
C ILE A 91 7.65 1.53 -8.63
N ARG A 92 8.57 2.42 -9.03
CA ARG A 92 8.52 3.83 -8.64
C ARG A 92 7.38 4.52 -9.36
N TRP A 93 6.66 5.37 -8.64
CA TRP A 93 5.55 6.17 -9.16
C TRP A 93 5.47 7.51 -8.42
N GLU A 94 5.05 8.55 -9.12
CA GLU A 94 4.76 9.87 -8.58
C GLU A 94 3.56 10.50 -9.28
N GLU A 95 2.88 11.42 -8.60
CA GLU A 95 1.72 12.15 -9.10
C GLU A 95 2.04 12.83 -10.44
N GLY A 96 1.11 12.68 -11.40
CA GLY A 96 1.28 13.14 -12.80
C GLY A 96 1.81 12.06 -13.75
N GLN A 97 2.29 10.92 -13.23
CA GLN A 97 2.64 9.76 -14.06
C GLN A 97 1.46 8.81 -14.22
N GLN A 98 1.31 8.24 -15.41
CA GLN A 98 0.43 7.09 -15.62
C GLN A 98 1.13 5.82 -15.14
N LEU A 99 0.49 5.04 -14.27
CA LEU A 99 0.99 3.77 -13.80
C LEU A 99 0.78 2.70 -14.87
N ALA A 100 1.84 2.39 -15.62
CA ALA A 100 1.77 1.37 -16.66
C ALA A 100 1.38 0.00 -16.09
N ASN A 101 0.43 -0.68 -16.74
CA ASN A 101 0.12 -2.06 -16.41
C ASN A 101 1.33 -2.97 -16.68
N ARG A 102 1.62 -3.90 -15.76
CA ARG A 102 2.77 -4.82 -15.83
C ARG A 102 2.35 -6.23 -15.52
N ASP A 103 3.03 -7.21 -16.12
CA ASP A 103 2.96 -8.59 -15.70
C ASP A 103 3.62 -8.74 -14.33
N LEU A 104 2.88 -9.25 -13.35
CA LEU A 104 3.38 -9.54 -12.01
C LEU A 104 3.92 -10.99 -11.92
N GLY A 105 3.66 -11.82 -12.92
CA GLY A 105 3.87 -13.26 -12.89
C GLY A 105 2.66 -14.02 -12.34
N GLY A 106 2.66 -15.34 -12.50
CA GLY A 106 1.56 -16.19 -12.02
C GLY A 106 0.23 -15.96 -12.75
N GLY A 107 0.25 -15.31 -13.92
CA GLY A 107 -0.95 -14.97 -14.70
C GLY A 107 -1.67 -13.71 -14.24
N TRP A 108 -1.04 -12.88 -13.41
CA TRP A 108 -1.61 -11.64 -12.88
C TRP A 108 -0.98 -10.40 -13.50
N THR A 109 -1.80 -9.39 -13.77
CA THR A 109 -1.32 -8.04 -14.10
C THR A 109 -1.49 -7.07 -12.94
N LEU A 110 -0.71 -5.98 -12.95
CA LEU A 110 -0.80 -4.91 -11.95
C LEU A 110 -2.21 -4.33 -11.86
N ALA A 111 -2.85 -4.06 -13.00
CA ALA A 111 -4.19 -3.50 -13.05
C ALA A 111 -5.23 -4.43 -12.42
N GLU A 112 -5.12 -5.75 -12.66
CA GLU A 112 -5.99 -6.75 -12.05
C GLU A 112 -5.78 -6.81 -10.54
N PHE A 113 -4.53 -6.94 -10.08
CA PHE A 113 -4.19 -6.96 -8.66
C PHE A 113 -4.75 -5.73 -7.92
N LEU A 114 -4.49 -4.52 -8.44
CA LEU A 114 -4.97 -3.29 -7.82
C LEU A 114 -6.49 -3.30 -7.71
N ARG A 115 -7.20 -3.67 -8.78
CA ARG A 115 -8.66 -3.71 -8.82
C ARG A 115 -9.22 -4.72 -7.81
N GLU A 116 -8.69 -5.94 -7.77
CA GLU A 116 -9.16 -6.99 -6.84
C GLU A 116 -8.90 -6.59 -5.37
N GLU A 117 -7.78 -5.96 -5.07
CA GLU A 117 -7.45 -5.48 -3.72
C GLU A 117 -8.13 -4.14 -3.37
N GLY A 118 -8.92 -3.56 -4.29
CA GLY A 118 -9.62 -2.29 -4.08
C GLY A 118 -8.68 -1.11 -3.79
N LEU A 119 -7.48 -1.15 -4.37
CA LEU A 119 -6.41 -0.15 -4.21
C LEU A 119 -6.52 1.10 -5.12
N PRO A 120 -7.26 1.11 -6.26
CA PRO A 120 -7.42 2.30 -7.09
C PRO A 120 -7.83 3.57 -6.34
N LYS A 121 -8.61 3.43 -5.27
CA LYS A 121 -9.07 4.54 -4.41
C LYS A 121 -7.94 5.33 -3.73
N TYR A 122 -6.71 4.84 -3.72
CA TYR A 122 -5.55 5.51 -3.14
C TYR A 122 -4.71 6.27 -4.17
N PHE A 123 -5.05 6.18 -5.45
CA PHE A 123 -4.41 6.93 -6.51
C PHE A 123 -5.26 8.16 -6.88
N PRO A 124 -4.64 9.28 -7.30
CA PRO A 124 -5.37 10.41 -7.86
C PRO A 124 -6.02 10.05 -9.21
N ASP A 125 -6.99 10.86 -9.63
CA ASP A 125 -7.70 10.65 -10.89
C ASP A 125 -6.73 10.67 -12.09
N GLY A 126 -6.89 9.72 -13.01
CA GLY A 126 -6.04 9.58 -14.21
C GLY A 126 -4.68 8.91 -13.97
N ALA A 127 -4.40 8.44 -12.75
CA ALA A 127 -3.15 7.73 -12.45
C ALA A 127 -3.10 6.29 -12.98
N LEU A 128 -4.25 5.63 -13.15
CA LEU A 128 -4.39 4.22 -13.56
C LEU A 128 -4.96 4.09 -14.97
#